data_AF-A0A1S2QN57-F1
#
_entry.id   AF-A0A1S2QN57-F1
#
_cell.length_a   1.000
_cell.length_b   1.000
_cell.length_c   1.000
_cell.angle_alpha   90.00
_cell.angle_beta   90.00
_cell.angle_gamma   90.00
#
_symmetry.space_group_name_H-M   'P 1'
#
loop_
_entity.id
_entity.type
_entity.pdbx_description
1 polymer ?
#
loop_
_entity_poly.entity_id
_entity_poly.type
_entity_poly.pdbx_seq_one_letter_code
_entity_poly.pdbx_strand_id
1 'polypeptide(L)' 'MLRNGLEPWHLLIVAIIIILLFGSKKLPEAARGLGKSMRILKSEAKAMKDDGSTQPAPAPVTEARPVD' A
#
# COMPACT_ATOMS: atom_id res chain seq x y z
N MET A 1 26.59 10.22 21.37
CA MET A 1 27.42 9.72 20.26
C MET A 1 26.64 8.93 19.20
N LEU A 2 25.29 8.97 19.18
CA LEU A 2 24.43 8.18 18.25
C LEU A 2 23.52 9.05 17.35
N ARG A 3 23.78 10.36 17.22
CA ARG A 3 22.82 11.32 16.63
C ARG A 3 23.20 11.88 15.25
N ASN A 4 24.27 11.39 14.62
CA ASN A 4 24.71 11.84 13.29
C ASN A 4 24.44 10.82 12.16
N GLY A 5 23.84 9.66 12.45
CA GLY A 5 23.63 8.59 11.44
C GLY A 5 22.49 8.84 10.46
N LEU A 6 21.69 9.88 10.67
CA LEU A 6 20.55 10.27 9.84
C LEU A 6 20.59 11.77 9.52
N GLU A 7 21.79 12.34 9.34
CA GLU A 7 21.84 13.68 8.79
C GLU A 7 21.18 13.66 7.40
N PRO A 8 20.17 14.51 7.15
CA PRO A 8 19.41 14.55 5.90
C PRO A 8 20.30 14.57 4.64
N TRP A 9 21.52 15.07 4.81
CA TRP A 9 22.55 15.11 3.78
C TRP A 9 22.94 13.73 3.23
N HIS A 10 23.08 12.71 4.08
CA HIS A 10 23.45 11.36 3.63
C HIS A 10 22.32 10.72 2.80
N LEU A 11 21.07 10.91 3.23
CA LEU A 11 19.91 10.46 2.47
C LEU A 11 19.81 11.15 1.11
N LEU A 12 20.19 12.43 1.03
CA LEU A 12 20.23 13.15 -0.24
C LEU A 12 21.27 12.55 -1.20
N ILE A 13 22.49 12.25 -0.72
CA ILE A 13 23.53 11.58 -1.52
C ILE A 13 23.02 10.21 -2.01
N VAL A 14 22.44 9.41 -1.13
CA VAL A 14 21.94 8.07 -1.50
C VAL A 14 20.80 8.18 -2.52
N ALA A 15 19.87 9.12 -2.34
CA ALA A 15 18.79 9.37 -3.29
C ALA A 15 19.33 9.77 -4.67
N ILE A 16 20.37 10.62 -4.72
CA ILE A 16 21.03 10.99 -5.98
C ILE A 16 21.65 9.76 -6.66
N ILE A 17 22.35 8.90 -5.91
CA ILE A 17 22.94 7.67 -6.46
C ILE A 17 21.85 6.74 -7.01
N ILE A 18 20.75 6.55 -6.29
CA ILE A 18 19.63 5.72 -6.76
C ILE A 18 19.03 6.30 -8.04
N ILE A 19 18.84 7.62 -8.12
CA ILE A 19 18.35 8.30 -9.32
C ILE A 19 19.32 8.11 -10.49
N LEU A 20 20.63 8.12 -10.25
CA LEU A 20 21.64 7.94 -11.30
C LEU A 20 21.66 6.50 -11.83
N LEU A 21 21.52 5.50 -10.95
CA LEU A 21 21.51 4.08 -11.32
C LEU A 21 20.21 3.64 -11.99
N PHE A 22 19.06 4.04 -11.45
CA PHE A 22 17.74 3.64 -11.96
C PHE A 22 17.19 4.61 -13.00
N GLY A 23 17.64 5.87 -13.00
CA GLY A 23 17.12 6.93 -13.85
C GLY A 23 15.90 7.64 -13.25
N SER A 24 15.74 8.92 -13.59
CA SER A 24 14.68 9.80 -13.09
C SER A 24 13.26 9.35 -13.43
N LYS A 25 13.08 8.50 -14.47
CA LYS A 25 11.78 7.98 -14.89
C LYS A 25 11.39 6.68 -14.17
N LYS A 26 12.34 5.79 -13.87
CA LYS A 26 12.03 4.45 -13.33
C LYS A 26 11.75 4.46 -11.83
N LEU A 27 12.41 5.34 -11.09
CA LEU A 27 12.17 5.52 -9.66
C LEU A 27 10.71 5.94 -9.34
N PRO A 28 10.14 7.00 -9.96
CA PRO A 28 8.75 7.37 -9.72
C PRO A 28 7.74 6.38 -10.33
N GLU A 29 8.09 5.72 -11.43
CA GLU A 29 7.25 4.68 -12.03
C GLU A 29 7.11 3.46 -11.09
N ALA A 30 8.23 2.98 -10.54
CA ALA A 30 8.24 1.91 -9.54
C ALA A 30 7.51 2.33 -8.26
N ALA A 31 7.76 3.54 -7.75
CA ALA A 31 7.06 4.06 -6.57
C ALA A 31 5.54 4.17 -6.79
N ARG A 32 5.09 4.57 -7.98
CA ARG A 32 3.66 4.61 -8.33
C ARG A 32 3.03 3.21 -8.39
N GLY A 33 3.72 2.23 -8.97
CA GLY A 33 3.26 0.84 -9.01
C GLY A 33 3.19 0.18 -7.63
N LEU A 34 4.25 0.34 -6.83
CA LEU A 34 4.32 -0.13 -5.46
C LEU A 34 3.28 0.58 -4.58
N GLY A 35 3.08 1.90 -4.75
CA GLY A 35 2.09 2.69 -4.01
C GLY A 35 0.65 2.26 -4.28
N LYS A 36 0.30 1.93 -5.54
CA LYS A 36 -1.02 1.36 -5.87
C LYS A 36 -1.23 0.01 -5.18
N SER A 37 -0.22 -0.86 -5.24
CA SER A 37 -0.29 -2.19 -4.61
C SER A 37 -0.41 -2.08 -3.08
N MET A 38 0.41 -1.24 -2.45
CA MET A 38 0.34 -0.94 -1.01
C MET A 38 -1.02 -0.36 -0.61
N ARG A 39 -1.66 0.46 -1.46
CA ARG A 39 -2.99 1.02 -1.17
C ARG A 39 -4.05 -0.07 -1.13
N ILE A 40 -4.04 -1.02 -2.07
CA ILE A 40 -4.97 -2.15 -2.09
C ILE A 40 -4.77 -3.01 -0.85
N LEU A 41 -3.52 -3.42 -0.61
CA LEU A 41 -3.13 -4.20 0.58
C LEU A 41 -3.52 -3.49 1.88
N LYS A 42 -3.40 -2.16 1.93
CA LYS A 42 -3.77 -1.36 3.11
C LYS A 42 -5.27 -1.25 3.30
N SER A 43 -6.06 -1.17 2.24
CA SER A 43 -7.52 -1.18 2.30
C SER A 43 -8.04 -2.53 2.79
N GLU A 44 -7.51 -3.62 2.25
CA GLU A 44 -7.85 -4.99 2.67
C GLU A 44 -7.40 -5.25 4.12
N ALA A 45 -6.15 -4.90 4.46
CA ALA A 45 -5.66 -5.03 5.83
C ALA A 45 -6.43 -4.15 6.83
N LYS A 46 -7.00 -3.01 6.39
CA LYS A 46 -7.86 -2.18 7.23
C LYS A 46 -9.23 -2.82 7.41
N ALA A 47 -9.84 -3.37 6.36
CA ALA A 47 -11.10 -4.10 6.45
C ALA A 47 -11.00 -5.28 7.42
N MET A 48 -9.95 -6.10 7.30
CA MET A 48 -9.72 -7.23 8.24
C MET A 48 -9.52 -6.77 9.70
N LYS A 49 -9.07 -5.53 9.91
CA LYS A 49 -8.80 -4.97 11.23
C LYS A 49 -10.00 -4.23 11.82
N ASP A 50 -10.90 -3.71 10.99
CA ASP A 50 -12.20 -3.16 11.38
C ASP A 50 -13.24 -4.28 11.63
N ASP A 51 -13.21 -5.36 10.83
CA ASP A 51 -14.15 -6.50 10.95
C ASP A 51 -13.97 -7.31 12.25
N GLY A 52 -12.90 -7.07 13.00
CA GLY A 52 -12.74 -7.55 14.38
C GLY A 52 -13.66 -6.85 15.39
N SER A 53 -14.39 -5.81 14.97
CA SER A 53 -15.35 -5.06 15.78
C SER A 53 -16.63 -4.77 14.97
N THR A 54 -17.60 -5.70 15.06
CA THR A 54 -19.02 -5.53 14.66
C THR A 54 -19.31 -5.30 13.17
N GLN A 55 -19.70 -6.35 12.43
CA GLN A 55 -21.07 -6.52 11.89
C GLN A 55 -21.27 -7.88 11.18
N PRO A 56 -22.50 -8.43 11.16
CA PRO A 56 -22.84 -9.68 10.48
C PRO A 56 -22.84 -9.50 8.95
N ALA A 57 -22.26 -10.46 8.24
CA ALA A 57 -22.30 -10.55 6.79
C ALA A 57 -23.76 -10.57 6.27
N PRO A 58 -24.11 -9.82 5.21
CA PRO A 58 -25.39 -9.99 4.55
C PRO A 58 -25.41 -11.36 3.87
N ALA A 59 -26.30 -12.24 4.33
CA ALA A 59 -26.52 -13.55 3.75
C ALA A 59 -26.90 -13.41 2.26
N PRO A 60 -26.38 -14.27 1.36
CA PRO A 60 -26.82 -14.29 -0.01
C PRO A 60 -28.27 -14.76 -0.02
N VAL A 61 -29.20 -13.87 -0.35
CA VAL A 61 -30.55 -14.24 -0.74
C VAL A 61 -30.46 -15.08 -2.01
N THR A 62 -30.36 -16.40 -1.81
CA THR A 62 -30.90 -17.38 -2.74
C THR A 62 -32.42 -17.21 -2.66
N GLU A 63 -32.93 -16.17 -3.32
CA GLU A 63 -34.35 -16.08 -3.63
C GLU A 63 -34.58 -17.01 -4.81
N ALA A 64 -35.10 -18.18 -4.46
CA ALA A 64 -35.55 -19.19 -5.37
C ALA A 64 -36.49 -18.58 -6.42
N ARG A 65 -36.30 -19.04 -7.66
CA ARG A 65 -37.24 -18.84 -8.76
C ARG A 65 -38.65 -19.24 -8.29
N PRO A 66 -39.66 -18.35 -8.30
CA PRO A 66 -41.04 -18.80 -8.30
C PRO A 66 -41.33 -19.33 -9.71
N VAL A 67 -41.69 -20.61 -9.72
CA VAL A 67 -42.39 -21.27 -10.81
C VAL A 67 -43.83 -20.80 -10.78
N ASP A 68 -44.29 -20.10 -11.81
CA ASP A 68 -45.69 -20.01 -12.26
C ASP A 68 -45.71 -19.60 -13.73
#